data_AF-A0A5M9MMK4-F1
#
_entry.id   AF-A0A5M9MMK4-F1
#
_cell.length_a   1.000
_cell.length_b   1.000
_cell.length_c   1.000
_cell.angle_alpha   90.00
_cell.angle_beta   90.00
_cell.angle_gamma   90.00
#
_symmetry.space_group_name_H-M   'P 1'
#
loop_
_entity.id
_entity.type
_entity.pdbx_description
1 polymer ?
#
loop_
_entity_poly.entity_id
_entity_poly.type
_entity_poly.pdbx_seq_one_letter_code
_entity_poly.pdbx_strand_id
1 'polypeptide(L)'
;MLLVCYMPTLNNPCIFQLSIALVPAKHADFVQYVNSHPQEPVSGLVRQYRDYDAIVRKMFAQEPDHPSISVGFLSIVPLSTEHESVDLKVRACDPSPESEEVKSKHLVPLKDEDRRPNGSPAVVSSMKEFRANFDIVCENSLHDLDWNNVVVPCSAVASSLVPVPEQYAHQAMASVASVTRSLRSRMT
;
A
#
# COMPACT_ATOMS: atom_id res chain seq x y z
N MET A 1 -43.86 3.39 -4.95
CA MET A 1 -43.03 3.73 -6.12
C MET A 1 -41.65 3.14 -5.87
N LEU A 2 -41.47 1.88 -6.26
CA LEU A 2 -40.19 1.17 -6.14
C LEU A 2 -39.23 1.73 -7.18
N LEU A 3 -38.11 2.31 -6.75
CA LEU A 3 -36.95 2.40 -7.63
C LEU A 3 -36.25 1.04 -7.56
N VAL A 4 -36.60 0.18 -8.52
CA VAL A 4 -35.83 -0.99 -8.88
C VAL A 4 -34.50 -0.47 -9.44
N CYS A 5 -33.43 -0.56 -8.66
CA CYS A 5 -32.08 -0.44 -9.20
C CYS A 5 -31.91 -1.57 -10.21
N TYR A 6 -31.94 -1.22 -11.50
CA TYR A 6 -31.55 -2.06 -12.60
C TYR A 6 -30.05 -2.38 -12.44
N MET A 7 -29.76 -3.42 -11.66
CA MET A 7 -28.54 -4.19 -11.80
C MET A 7 -28.71 -4.96 -13.11
N PRO A 8 -27.97 -4.66 -14.19
CA PRO A 8 -28.03 -5.49 -15.36
C PRO A 8 -27.64 -6.89 -14.93
N THR A 9 -28.61 -7.81 -14.95
CA THR A 9 -28.36 -9.23 -14.94
C THR A 9 -27.50 -9.52 -16.16
N LEU A 10 -26.19 -9.57 -15.95
CA LEU A 10 -25.25 -10.16 -16.90
C LEU A 10 -25.58 -11.65 -16.92
N ASN A 11 -26.53 -12.01 -17.78
CA ASN A 11 -26.85 -13.36 -18.17
C ASN A 11 -25.74 -13.88 -19.11
N ASN A 12 -24.50 -13.83 -18.64
CA ASN A 12 -23.33 -14.39 -19.28
C ASN A 12 -22.77 -15.45 -18.33
N PRO A 13 -22.57 -16.70 -18.76
CA PRO A 13 -21.82 -17.69 -18.01
C PRO A 13 -20.33 -17.37 -18.18
N CYS A 14 -19.92 -16.21 -17.67
CA CYS A 14 -18.54 -15.95 -17.32
C CYS A 14 -18.57 -15.60 -15.85
N ILE A 15 -18.67 -16.64 -15.02
CA ILE A 15 -17.98 -16.62 -13.75
C ILE A 15 -16.54 -16.28 -14.14
N PHE A 16 -16.15 -15.01 -13.98
CA PHE A 16 -14.75 -14.66 -14.03
C PHE A 16 -14.15 -15.39 -12.84
N GLN A 17 -13.69 -16.61 -13.06
CA GLN A 17 -12.92 -17.34 -12.07
C GLN A 17 -11.63 -16.53 -11.91
N LEU A 18 -11.67 -15.60 -10.95
CA LEU A 18 -10.60 -14.66 -10.71
C LEU A 18 -9.50 -15.47 -10.03
N SER A 19 -8.57 -16.01 -10.81
CA SER A 19 -7.41 -16.68 -10.26
C SER A 19 -6.45 -15.62 -9.72
N ILE A 20 -5.96 -15.85 -8.51
CA ILE A 20 -4.95 -15.01 -7.92
C ILE A 20 -3.64 -15.23 -8.69
N ALA A 21 -3.05 -14.14 -9.20
CA ALA A 21 -1.77 -14.20 -9.88
C ALA A 21 -0.69 -14.74 -8.93
N LEU A 22 0.24 -15.53 -9.45
CA LEU A 22 1.39 -15.98 -8.66
C LEU A 22 2.38 -14.82 -8.49
N VAL A 23 2.83 -14.62 -7.24
CA VAL A 23 3.93 -13.71 -6.90
C VAL A 23 5.24 -14.49 -6.77
N PRO A 24 6.41 -13.88 -7.05
CA PRO A 24 7.70 -14.57 -7.00
C PRO A 24 8.09 -15.12 -5.63
N ALA A 25 7.64 -14.43 -4.57
CA ALA A 25 7.82 -14.83 -3.19
C ALA A 25 6.57 -14.43 -2.40
N LYS A 26 6.35 -15.06 -1.23
CA LYS A 26 5.27 -14.65 -0.34
C LYS A 26 5.55 -13.24 0.19
N HIS A 27 4.52 -12.48 0.53
CA HIS A 27 4.66 -11.14 1.11
C HIS A 27 5.54 -11.12 2.37
N ALA A 28 5.51 -12.18 3.18
CA ALA A 28 6.38 -12.36 4.34
C ALA A 28 7.88 -12.38 3.97
N ASP A 29 8.20 -12.91 2.79
CA ASP A 29 9.57 -13.06 2.28
C ASP A 29 9.92 -11.95 1.27
N PHE A 30 9.05 -10.94 1.10
CA PHE A 30 9.21 -9.90 0.08
C PHE A 30 10.53 -9.15 0.22
N VAL A 31 10.94 -8.82 1.45
CA VAL A 31 12.19 -8.09 1.65
C VAL A 31 13.41 -8.94 1.30
N GLN A 32 13.38 -10.24 1.61
CA GLN A 32 14.42 -11.17 1.18
C GLN A 32 14.48 -11.26 -0.35
N TYR A 33 13.32 -11.32 -1.01
CA TYR A 33 13.22 -11.32 -2.47
C TYR A 33 13.79 -10.02 -3.08
N VAL A 34 13.48 -8.86 -2.51
CA VAL A 34 14.06 -7.60 -2.96
C VAL A 34 15.58 -7.67 -2.81
N ASN A 35 16.10 -8.05 -1.65
CA ASN A 35 17.53 -8.11 -1.38
C ASN A 35 18.30 -9.10 -2.28
N SER A 36 17.68 -10.18 -2.74
CA SER A 36 18.31 -11.12 -3.68
C SER A 36 18.39 -10.60 -5.12
N HIS A 37 17.71 -9.50 -5.44
CA HIS A 37 17.73 -8.87 -6.77
C HIS A 37 18.24 -7.41 -6.69
N PRO A 38 19.51 -7.17 -6.34
CA PRO A 38 20.04 -5.82 -6.12
C PRO A 38 20.16 -4.98 -7.40
N GLN A 39 20.30 -5.63 -8.57
CA GLN A 39 20.46 -4.96 -9.86
C GLN A 39 19.12 -4.60 -10.53
N GLU A 40 18.02 -5.17 -10.05
CA GLU A 40 16.70 -4.87 -10.58
C GLU A 40 16.11 -3.62 -9.92
N PRO A 41 15.49 -2.72 -10.69
CA PRO A 41 14.82 -1.56 -10.13
C PRO A 41 13.64 -2.01 -9.25
N VAL A 42 13.49 -1.40 -8.06
CA VAL A 42 12.42 -1.74 -7.10
C VAL A 42 11.03 -1.63 -7.75
N SER A 43 10.83 -0.67 -8.65
CA SER A 43 9.59 -0.49 -9.41
C SER A 43 9.22 -1.71 -10.26
N GLY A 44 10.22 -2.42 -10.80
CA GLY A 44 10.04 -3.68 -11.51
C GLY A 44 9.65 -4.82 -10.55
N LEU A 45 10.39 -4.95 -9.46
CA LEU A 45 10.17 -6.00 -8.44
C LEU A 45 8.77 -5.89 -7.79
N VAL A 46 8.30 -4.68 -7.52
CA VAL A 46 6.98 -4.42 -6.89
C VAL A 46 5.82 -4.63 -7.87
N ARG A 47 6.06 -4.57 -9.19
CA ARG A 47 5.01 -4.58 -10.21
C ARG A 47 4.07 -5.79 -10.08
N GLN A 48 4.64 -6.98 -9.87
CA GLN A 48 3.85 -8.22 -9.78
C GLN A 48 2.99 -8.26 -8.50
N TYR A 49 3.50 -7.71 -7.39
CA TYR A 49 2.74 -7.57 -6.14
C TYR A 49 1.61 -6.54 -6.28
N ARG A 50 1.83 -5.45 -7.03
CA ARG A 50 0.78 -4.49 -7.33
C ARG A 50 -0.33 -5.10 -8.19
N ASP A 51 0.05 -5.87 -9.21
CA ASP A 51 -0.91 -6.52 -10.11
C ASP A 51 -1.69 -7.61 -9.35
N TYR A 52 -1.03 -8.33 -8.43
CA TYR A 52 -1.67 -9.22 -7.43
C TYR A 52 -2.70 -8.47 -6.57
N ASP A 53 -2.31 -7.35 -5.95
CA ASP A 53 -3.18 -6.55 -5.08
C ASP A 53 -4.40 -6.01 -5.82
N ALA A 54 -4.26 -5.63 -7.10
CA ALA A 54 -5.38 -5.19 -7.92
C ALA A 54 -6.43 -6.30 -8.10
N ILE A 55 -5.99 -7.54 -8.30
CA ILE A 55 -6.87 -8.71 -8.42
C ILE A 55 -7.53 -9.02 -7.07
N VAL A 56 -6.75 -9.03 -5.98
CA VAL A 56 -7.29 -9.27 -4.63
C VAL A 56 -8.33 -8.23 -4.25
N ARG A 57 -8.10 -6.95 -4.54
CA ARG A 57 -9.08 -5.87 -4.30
C ARG A 57 -10.35 -6.05 -5.12
N LYS A 58 -10.23 -6.47 -6.39
CA LYS A 58 -11.39 -6.79 -7.23
C LYS A 58 -12.16 -7.98 -6.67
N MET A 59 -11.48 -9.04 -6.26
CA MET A 59 -12.09 -10.22 -5.66
C MET A 59 -12.80 -9.84 -4.34
N PHE A 60 -12.18 -9.03 -3.49
CA PHE A 60 -12.80 -8.55 -2.24
C PHE A 60 -14.06 -7.74 -2.50
N ALA A 61 -14.09 -6.95 -3.57
CA ALA A 61 -15.25 -6.16 -3.94
C ALA A 61 -16.40 -6.98 -4.54
N GLN A 62 -16.11 -8.11 -5.21
CA GLN A 62 -17.12 -8.92 -5.92
C GLN A 62 -17.55 -10.15 -5.12
N GLU A 63 -16.61 -10.81 -4.45
CA GLU A 63 -16.78 -12.07 -3.73
C GLU A 63 -16.06 -12.00 -2.36
N PRO A 64 -16.60 -11.22 -1.41
CA PRO A 64 -15.94 -10.97 -0.11
C PRO A 64 -15.78 -12.22 0.77
N ASP A 65 -16.56 -13.28 0.50
CA ASP A 65 -16.53 -14.56 1.21
C ASP A 65 -15.66 -15.60 0.49
N HIS A 66 -14.93 -15.21 -0.55
CA HIS A 66 -14.04 -16.12 -1.27
C HIS A 66 -12.95 -16.66 -0.31
N PRO A 67 -12.69 -17.97 -0.29
CA PRO A 67 -11.78 -18.60 0.68
C PRO A 67 -10.35 -18.08 0.60
N SER A 68 -9.93 -17.55 -0.55
CA SER A 68 -8.61 -16.94 -0.68
C SER A 68 -8.47 -15.59 0.03
N ILE A 69 -9.56 -14.90 0.36
CA ILE A 69 -9.54 -13.58 1.03
C ILE A 69 -9.86 -13.68 2.53
N SER A 70 -10.30 -14.84 3.01
CA SER A 70 -10.50 -15.07 4.44
C SER A 70 -9.19 -15.07 5.25
N VAL A 71 -8.04 -15.10 4.56
CA VAL A 71 -6.71 -14.96 5.16
C VAL A 71 -6.47 -13.49 5.53
N GLY A 72 -6.52 -13.17 6.82
CA GLY A 72 -6.45 -11.78 7.33
C GLY A 72 -5.16 -10.99 6.99
N PHE A 73 -4.08 -11.66 6.59
CA PHE A 73 -2.78 -11.04 6.31
C PHE A 73 -2.32 -11.19 4.84
N LEU A 74 -3.26 -11.35 3.90
CA LEU A 74 -3.01 -11.78 2.52
C LEU A 74 -2.04 -10.90 1.69
N SER A 75 -1.89 -9.62 2.03
CA SER A 75 -1.00 -8.67 1.33
C SER A 75 -0.14 -7.83 2.28
N ILE A 76 0.25 -8.38 3.43
CA ILE A 76 1.03 -7.66 4.43
C ILE A 76 2.50 -8.07 4.38
N VAL A 77 3.38 -7.09 4.23
CA VAL A 77 4.84 -7.26 4.34
C VAL A 77 5.27 -6.88 5.75
N PRO A 78 5.83 -7.81 6.54
CA PRO A 78 6.38 -7.49 7.85
C PRO A 78 7.67 -6.68 7.67
N LEU A 79 7.74 -5.50 8.31
CA LEU A 79 8.92 -4.62 8.25
C LEU A 79 9.70 -4.54 9.57
N SER A 80 9.03 -4.80 10.69
CA SER A 80 9.63 -4.87 12.02
C SER A 80 8.78 -5.79 12.87
N THR A 81 9.44 -6.71 13.57
CA THR A 81 8.82 -7.47 14.66
C THR A 81 9.40 -6.97 15.98
N GLU A 82 8.82 -7.36 17.12
CA GLU A 82 9.30 -6.94 18.45
C GLU A 82 10.76 -7.36 18.72
N HIS A 83 11.26 -8.38 18.01
CA HIS A 83 12.57 -8.98 18.26
C HIS A 83 13.57 -8.78 17.12
N GLU A 84 13.11 -8.43 15.91
CA GLU A 84 13.97 -8.34 14.74
C GLU A 84 13.59 -7.15 13.83
N SER A 85 14.61 -6.37 13.47
CA SER A 85 14.53 -5.40 12.39
C SER A 85 14.79 -6.09 11.07
N VAL A 86 13.97 -5.82 10.06
CA VAL A 86 14.20 -6.36 8.72
C VAL A 86 15.35 -5.60 8.05
N ASP A 87 16.26 -6.32 7.38
CA ASP A 87 17.33 -5.72 6.58
C ASP A 87 16.75 -5.08 5.30
N LEU A 88 16.10 -3.92 5.42
CA LEU A 88 15.59 -3.16 4.29
C LEU A 88 16.47 -1.93 4.07
N LYS A 89 17.14 -1.89 2.91
CA LYS A 89 18.12 -0.86 2.56
C LYS A 89 17.57 0.09 1.49
N VAL A 90 17.92 1.37 1.61
CA VAL A 90 17.62 2.39 0.60
C VAL A 90 18.38 2.05 -0.68
N ARG A 91 17.65 1.98 -1.80
CA ARG A 91 18.24 2.02 -3.15
C ARG A 91 18.13 3.44 -3.66
N ALA A 92 19.20 4.22 -3.49
CA ALA A 92 19.19 5.62 -3.86
C ALA A 92 19.14 5.75 -5.39
N CYS A 93 18.31 6.68 -5.87
CA CYS A 93 18.30 7.04 -7.28
C CYS A 93 19.57 7.83 -7.58
N ASP A 94 20.36 7.36 -8.54
CA ASP A 94 21.49 8.11 -9.09
C ASP A 94 20.98 9.00 -10.23
N PRO A 95 21.06 10.33 -10.12
CA PRO A 95 20.67 11.24 -11.19
C PRO A 95 21.76 11.45 -12.24
N SER A 96 22.97 10.92 -12.05
CA SER A 96 24.07 11.08 -13.01
C SER A 96 23.76 10.59 -14.44
N PRO A 97 23.05 9.47 -14.66
CA PRO A 97 22.70 8.99 -15.99
C PRO A 97 21.43 9.66 -16.56
N GLU A 98 20.73 10.49 -15.79
CA GLU A 98 19.50 11.14 -16.25
C GLU A 98 19.78 12.33 -17.17
N SER A 99 18.92 12.51 -18.18
CA SER A 99 18.98 13.68 -19.05
C SER A 99 18.57 14.96 -18.31
N GLU A 100 19.09 16.11 -18.76
CA GLU A 100 18.74 17.42 -18.19
C GLU A 100 17.23 17.75 -18.29
N GLU A 101 16.55 17.17 -19.28
CA GLU A 101 15.08 17.26 -19.41
C GLU A 101 14.34 16.54 -18.28
N VAL A 102 14.88 15.42 -17.76
CA VAL A 102 14.27 14.69 -16.64
C VAL A 102 14.64 15.38 -15.33
N LYS A 103 15.89 15.83 -15.18
CA LYS A 103 16.32 16.60 -14.01
C LYS A 103 15.49 17.86 -13.81
N SER A 104 15.22 18.62 -14.87
CA SER A 104 14.38 19.83 -14.81
C SER A 104 12.91 19.59 -14.43
N LYS A 105 12.41 18.34 -14.50
CA LYS A 105 11.05 17.98 -14.05
C LYS A 105 10.96 17.72 -12.54
N HIS A 106 12.07 17.69 -11.81
CA HIS A 106 12.05 17.51 -10.37
C HIS A 106 11.54 18.78 -9.67
N LEU A 107 10.41 18.67 -8.95
CA LEU A 107 9.79 19.79 -8.25
C LEU A 107 10.61 20.30 -7.06
N VAL A 108 11.41 19.43 -6.43
CA VAL A 108 12.25 19.75 -5.28
C VAL A 108 13.63 19.10 -5.47
N PRO A 109 14.58 19.76 -6.16
CA PRO A 109 15.92 19.24 -6.31
C PRO A 109 16.64 19.27 -4.94
N LEU A 110 16.99 18.09 -4.43
CA LEU A 110 17.81 17.95 -3.24
C LEU A 110 19.29 18.02 -3.61
N LYS A 111 20.09 18.69 -2.78
CA LYS A 111 21.55 18.64 -2.87
C LYS A 111 22.04 17.23 -2.54
N ASP A 112 23.22 16.86 -3.02
CA ASP A 112 23.77 15.52 -2.79
C ASP A 112 23.98 15.23 -1.28
N GLU A 113 24.32 16.24 -0.48
CA GLU A 113 24.49 16.15 0.98
C GLU A 113 23.18 15.84 1.73
N ASP A 114 22.04 16.26 1.19
CA ASP A 114 20.72 16.07 1.80
C ASP A 114 20.07 14.74 1.35
N ARG A 115 20.68 14.04 0.38
CA ARG A 115 20.16 12.76 -0.11
C ARG A 115 20.56 11.62 0.83
N ARG A 116 19.61 10.71 1.07
CA ARG A 116 19.90 9.48 1.80
C ARG A 116 20.92 8.64 1.02
N PRO A 117 22.00 8.17 1.65
CA PRO A 117 23.01 7.37 0.97
C PRO A 117 22.47 5.99 0.61
N ASN A 118 22.93 5.46 -0.53
CA ASN A 118 22.60 4.11 -0.96
C ASN A 118 23.07 3.08 0.08
N GLY A 119 22.23 2.08 0.37
CA GLY A 119 22.54 1.04 1.35
C GLY A 119 22.27 1.42 2.81
N SER A 120 21.90 2.68 3.10
CA SER A 120 21.45 3.06 4.45
C SER A 120 20.14 2.36 4.84
N PRO A 121 19.84 2.21 6.14
CA PRO A 121 18.56 1.66 6.59
C PRO A 121 17.38 2.46 6.02
N ALA A 122 16.45 1.76 5.37
CA ALA A 122 15.22 2.37 4.83
C ALA A 122 14.15 2.58 5.92
N VAL A 123 14.19 1.74 6.96
CA VAL A 123 13.32 1.78 8.13
C VAL A 123 14.16 1.95 9.39
N VAL A 124 13.56 2.51 10.44
CA VAL A 124 14.16 2.59 11.76
C VAL A 124 14.42 1.20 12.33
N SER A 125 15.44 1.07 13.18
CA SER A 125 15.90 -0.24 13.66
C SER A 125 15.05 -0.80 14.80
N SER A 126 14.18 0.01 15.41
CA SER A 126 13.31 -0.45 16.49
C SER A 126 11.99 0.32 16.58
N MET A 127 10.96 -0.33 17.12
CA MET A 127 9.69 0.33 17.45
C MET A 127 9.84 1.47 18.47
N LYS A 128 10.87 1.41 19.33
CA LYS A 128 11.16 2.50 20.29
C LYS A 128 11.60 3.76 19.55
N GLU A 129 12.51 3.62 18.60
CA GLU A 129 12.98 4.73 17.76
C GLU A 129 11.84 5.27 16.88
N PHE A 130 11.02 4.39 16.31
CA PHE A 130 9.82 4.79 15.57
C PHE A 130 8.91 5.69 16.43
N ARG A 131 8.57 5.25 17.65
CA ARG A 131 7.71 6.02 18.56
C ARG A 131 8.30 7.37 18.93
N ALA A 132 9.58 7.43 19.24
CA ALA A 132 10.25 8.70 19.56
C ALA A 132 10.19 9.70 18.38
N ASN A 133 10.44 9.23 17.15
CA ASN A 133 10.33 10.07 15.95
C ASN A 133 8.88 10.46 15.67
N PHE A 134 7.93 9.56 15.88
CA PHE A 134 6.50 9.81 15.71
C PHE A 134 5.99 10.86 16.69
N ASP A 135 6.39 10.79 17.96
CA ASP A 135 6.04 11.78 18.99
C ASP A 135 6.55 13.17 18.60
N ILE A 136 7.78 13.29 18.09
CA ILE A 136 8.32 14.57 17.59
C ILE A 136 7.48 15.11 16.43
N VAL A 137 7.18 14.27 15.43
CA VAL A 137 6.41 14.67 14.24
C VAL A 137 4.98 15.06 14.59
N CYS A 138 4.38 14.39 15.57
CA CYS A 138 3.04 14.67 16.04
C CYS A 138 3.00 15.69 17.19
N GLU A 139 4.13 16.31 17.54
CA GLU A 139 4.23 17.25 18.68
C GLU A 139 3.62 16.68 19.98
N ASN A 140 3.86 15.40 20.25
CA ASN A 140 3.32 14.62 21.37
C ASN A 140 1.78 14.53 21.45
N SER A 141 1.05 14.97 20.43
CA SER A 141 -0.43 14.96 20.42
C SER A 141 -1.05 13.55 20.53
N LEU A 142 -0.29 12.52 20.18
CA LEU A 142 -0.71 11.11 20.18
C LEU A 142 0.12 10.23 21.14
N HIS A 143 0.78 10.82 22.14
CA HIS A 143 1.68 10.06 23.03
C HIS A 143 0.98 8.95 23.84
N ASP A 144 -0.30 9.13 24.15
CA ASP A 144 -1.15 8.16 24.88
C ASP A 144 -1.79 7.09 23.98
N LEU A 145 -1.43 7.04 22.69
CA LEU A 145 -1.97 6.06 21.76
C LEU A 145 -1.54 4.63 22.16
N ASP A 146 -2.51 3.74 22.35
CA ASP A 146 -2.22 2.31 22.46
C ASP A 146 -1.77 1.77 21.09
N TRP A 147 -0.53 1.30 21.02
CA TRP A 147 0.08 0.79 19.79
C TRP A 147 -0.39 -0.63 19.44
N ASN A 148 -1.16 -1.29 20.32
CA ASN A 148 -1.75 -2.58 20.06
C ASN A 148 -2.88 -2.43 19.02
N ASN A 149 -2.66 -2.90 17.80
CA ASN A 149 -3.63 -2.91 16.67
C ASN A 149 -3.88 -1.55 15.99
N VAL A 150 -2.86 -0.69 15.91
CA VAL A 150 -2.95 0.54 15.11
C VAL A 150 -2.82 0.21 13.61
N VAL A 151 -3.83 0.62 12.83
CA VAL A 151 -3.81 0.53 11.37
C VAL A 151 -3.87 1.94 10.78
N VAL A 152 -2.86 2.31 9.99
CA VAL A 152 -2.77 3.64 9.36
C VAL A 152 -3.02 3.51 7.86
N PRO A 153 -4.22 3.82 7.36
CA PRO A 153 -4.49 3.83 5.92
C PRO A 153 -3.86 5.06 5.25
N CYS A 154 -2.87 4.85 4.38
CA CYS A 154 -2.16 5.91 3.65
C CYS A 154 -2.95 6.49 2.44
N SER A 155 -4.25 6.25 2.32
CA SER A 155 -5.04 6.62 1.13
C SER A 155 -5.77 7.96 1.21
N ALA A 156 -5.64 8.72 2.31
CA ALA A 156 -6.40 9.96 2.49
C ALA A 156 -6.09 11.04 1.43
N VAL A 157 -4.86 11.11 0.92
CA VAL A 157 -4.43 12.18 0.00
C VAL A 157 -4.66 11.82 -1.48
N ALA A 158 -4.45 10.56 -1.86
CA ALA A 158 -4.62 10.15 -3.26
C ALA A 158 -6.10 10.13 -3.69
N SER A 159 -7.00 9.72 -2.80
CA SER A 159 -8.44 9.68 -3.11
C SER A 159 -9.06 11.06 -3.29
N SER A 160 -8.52 12.12 -2.66
CA SER A 160 -8.96 13.50 -2.87
C SER A 160 -8.47 14.12 -4.18
N LEU A 161 -7.48 13.52 -4.84
CA LEU A 161 -6.86 14.05 -6.06
C LEU A 161 -7.36 13.37 -7.35
N VAL A 162 -8.12 12.27 -7.24
CA VAL A 162 -8.70 11.61 -8.42
C VAL A 162 -10.02 12.31 -8.77
N PRO A 163 -10.13 12.93 -9.96
CA PRO A 163 -11.39 13.54 -10.38
C PRO A 163 -12.46 12.46 -10.51
N VAL A 164 -13.58 12.68 -9.84
CA VAL A 164 -14.72 11.78 -9.91
C VAL A 164 -15.37 11.95 -11.29
N PRO A 165 -15.57 10.87 -12.07
CA PRO A 165 -16.32 10.95 -13.32
C PRO A 165 -17.69 11.55 -13.07
N GLU A 166 -18.14 12.46 -13.93
CA GLU A 166 -19.33 13.32 -13.72
C GLU A 166 -20.59 12.51 -13.36
N GLN A 167 -20.74 11.34 -13.96
CA GLN A 167 -21.80 10.36 -13.72
C GLN A 167 -21.89 9.82 -12.26
N TYR A 168 -20.82 9.96 -11.46
CA TYR A 168 -20.75 9.47 -10.06
C TYR A 168 -20.39 10.55 -9.04
N ALA A 169 -20.39 11.83 -9.43
CA ALA A 169 -20.02 12.96 -8.57
C ALA A 169 -20.82 13.01 -7.25
N HIS A 170 -22.07 12.57 -7.26
CA HIS A 170 -22.95 12.52 -6.08
C HIS A 170 -22.68 11.34 -5.13
N GLN A 171 -21.88 10.34 -5.53
CA GLN A 171 -21.58 9.11 -4.76
C GLN A 171 -20.17 9.11 -4.16
N ALA A 172 -19.32 10.05 -4.55
CA ALA A 172 -17.89 10.09 -4.19
C ALA A 172 -17.60 10.10 -2.68
N MET A 173 -18.53 10.61 -1.88
CA MET A 173 -18.41 10.68 -0.42
C MET A 173 -18.59 9.30 0.28
N ALA A 174 -19.12 8.28 -0.39
CA ALA A 174 -19.54 7.03 0.25
C ALA A 174 -18.45 5.93 0.33
N SER A 175 -17.41 6.00 -0.50
CA SER A 175 -16.45 4.89 -0.67
C SER A 175 -15.46 4.76 0.50
N VAL A 176 -14.99 5.89 1.07
CA VAL A 176 -13.99 5.89 2.16
C VAL A 176 -14.60 5.43 3.49
N ALA A 177 -15.87 5.79 3.74
CA ALA A 177 -16.58 5.39 4.95
C ALA A 177 -16.96 3.90 4.98
N SER A 178 -17.15 3.28 3.82
CA SER A 178 -17.51 1.86 3.70
C SER A 178 -16.34 0.94 4.10
N VAL A 179 -15.14 1.24 3.60
CA VAL A 179 -13.93 0.43 3.87
C VAL A 179 -13.55 0.49 5.35
N THR A 180 -13.60 1.67 5.97
CA THR A 180 -13.32 1.84 7.40
C THR A 180 -14.37 1.20 8.30
N ARG A 181 -15.66 1.24 7.90
CA ARG A 181 -16.75 0.58 8.65
C ARG A 181 -16.69 -0.96 8.56
N SER A 182 -16.29 -1.50 7.41
CA SER A 182 -16.11 -2.95 7.22
C SER A 182 -14.90 -3.52 7.96
N LEU A 183 -13.81 -2.75 8.11
CA LEU A 183 -12.67 -3.16 8.92
C LEU A 183 -13.03 -3.18 10.41
N ARG A 184 -13.79 -2.18 10.88
CA ARG A 184 -14.21 -2.09 12.28
C ARG A 184 -15.13 -3.24 12.72
N SER A 185 -16.01 -3.73 11.86
CA SER A 185 -16.94 -4.82 12.21
C SER A 185 -16.31 -6.23 12.18
N ARG A 186 -15.10 -6.38 11.63
CA ARG A 186 -14.39 -7.66 11.54
C ARG A 186 -13.23 -7.79 12.53
N MET A 187 -12.89 -6.70 13.23
CA MET A 187 -11.88 -6.67 14.30
C MET A 187 -12.48 -6.83 15.72
N THR A 188 -13.81 -6.90 15.85
CA THR A 188 -14.56 -7.28 17.07
C THR A 188 -15.10 -8.69 16.91
#